data_AF-A0A945NYH1-F1
#
_entry.id   AF-A0A945NYH1-F1
#
_cell.length_a   1.000
_cell.length_b   1.000
_cell.length_c   1.000
_cell.angle_alpha   90.00
_cell.angle_beta   90.00
_cell.angle_gamma   90.00
#
_symmetry.space_group_name_H-M   'P 1'
#
loop_
_entity.id
_entity.type
_entity.pdbx_description
1 polymer ?
#
loop_
_entity_poly.entity_id
_entity_poly.type
_entity_poly.pdbx_seq_one_letter_code
_entity_poly.pdbx_strand_id
1 'polypeptide(L)'
;NQGAGREKSFGLNINLPHEQSANGFIANDPHLLNFKYFFTRKLMFIKESSATVLLPGGLGTLDEGFENLTLFQTGKCMPRPIVLLDHENDNYWDRWMDVIGSVVVEQGYASKNDLSLIYRARTAQEAIDRVTSYYRVFHSLRYAGDLTILRLTQPLPADRIDELNSEFKDIITKGTLQATPPHKQELKNNEHPELPRLSLYFDKSTFGRLNQLIEAINRTK
;
A
#
# COMPACT_ATOMS: atom_id res chain seq x y z
N ASN A 1 1.14 19.95 3.66
CA ASN A 1 0.22 21.01 3.19
C ASN A 1 0.93 22.21 2.57
N GLN A 2 1.94 22.81 3.20
CA GLN A 2 2.67 23.96 2.64
C GLN A 2 3.16 23.73 1.20
N GLY A 3 3.88 22.63 0.94
CA GLY A 3 4.43 22.33 -0.39
C GLY A 3 3.38 22.03 -1.47
N ALA A 4 2.21 21.49 -1.10
CA ALA A 4 1.14 21.18 -2.04
C ALA A 4 0.26 22.40 -2.38
N GLY A 5 0.24 23.41 -1.51
CA GLY A 5 -0.73 24.51 -1.57
C GLY A 5 -2.12 24.08 -1.07
N ARG A 6 -3.00 25.06 -0.84
CA ARG A 6 -4.34 24.86 -0.27
C ARG A 6 -5.25 24.01 -1.15
N GLU A 7 -5.28 24.29 -2.45
CA GLU A 7 -6.21 23.60 -3.37
C GLU A 7 -5.92 22.10 -3.55
N LYS A 8 -4.70 21.66 -3.25
CA LYS A 8 -4.28 20.25 -3.33
C LYS A 8 -4.06 19.62 -1.96
N SER A 9 -4.51 20.29 -0.91
CA SER A 9 -4.31 19.86 0.47
C SER A 9 -5.65 19.52 1.11
N PHE A 10 -5.75 18.28 1.58
CA PHE A 10 -6.75 17.89 2.58
C PHE A 10 -6.09 17.79 3.95
N GLY A 11 -6.87 18.06 4.99
CA GLY A 11 -6.45 17.82 6.38
C GLY A 11 -7.53 17.09 7.15
N LEU A 12 -7.13 16.05 7.87
CA LEU A 12 -8.00 15.33 8.78
C LEU A 12 -7.52 15.61 10.20
N ASN A 13 -8.28 16.39 10.96
CA ASN A 13 -7.96 16.76 12.33
C ASN A 13 -8.75 15.91 13.34
N ILE A 14 -8.22 15.77 14.55
CA ILE A 14 -8.90 15.12 15.67
C ILE A 14 -9.19 16.16 16.76
N ASN A 15 -10.41 16.18 17.27
CA ASN A 15 -10.78 17.08 18.35
C ASN A 15 -10.22 16.57 19.68
N LEU A 16 -9.19 17.24 20.21
CA LEU A 16 -8.60 16.95 21.52
C LEU A 16 -8.85 18.10 22.50
N PRO A 17 -8.97 17.83 23.82
CA PRO A 17 -9.19 18.87 24.83
C PRO A 17 -8.01 19.86 24.94
N HIS A 18 -6.79 19.35 24.73
CA HIS A 18 -5.54 20.11 24.74
C HIS A 18 -4.65 19.54 23.60
N GLU A 19 -4.21 20.39 22.67
CA GLU A 19 -3.43 20.16 21.43
C GLU A 19 -4.15 19.97 20.06
N GLN A 20 -3.41 20.45 19.04
CA GLN A 20 -3.62 20.54 17.58
C GLN A 20 -4.81 21.38 17.06
N SER A 21 -4.59 22.70 17.00
CA SER A 21 -5.15 23.50 15.91
C SER A 21 -4.58 23.03 14.58
N ALA A 22 -5.40 22.96 13.54
CA ALA A 22 -4.92 22.66 12.18
C ALA A 22 -3.74 23.57 11.81
N ASN A 23 -2.77 23.05 11.04
CA ASN A 23 -1.64 23.87 10.62
C ASN A 23 -2.14 25.11 9.84
N GLY A 24 -1.41 26.23 9.94
CA GLY A 24 -1.84 27.52 9.40
C GLY A 24 -2.12 27.53 7.89
N PHE A 25 -1.61 26.53 7.16
CA PHE A 25 -1.83 26.42 5.73
C PHE A 25 -3.24 25.94 5.36
N ILE A 26 -3.92 25.19 6.22
CA ILE A 26 -5.28 24.68 5.97
C ILE A 26 -6.28 25.09 7.06
N ALA A 27 -5.88 25.98 7.97
CA ALA A 27 -6.78 26.50 8.98
C ALA A 27 -7.96 27.22 8.30
N ASN A 28 -9.18 26.83 8.67
CA ASN A 28 -10.46 27.31 8.10
C ASN A 28 -10.67 27.01 6.61
N ASP A 29 -9.95 26.03 6.06
CA ASP A 29 -10.14 25.57 4.69
C ASP A 29 -11.29 24.55 4.59
N PRO A 30 -12.15 24.56 3.55
CA PRO A 30 -13.21 23.55 3.38
C PRO A 30 -12.68 22.12 3.26
N HIS A 31 -11.40 21.93 2.91
CA HIS A 31 -10.75 20.62 2.87
C HIS A 31 -10.23 20.14 4.25
N LEU A 32 -10.46 20.90 5.32
CA LEU A 32 -10.18 20.51 6.71
C LEU A 32 -11.40 19.83 7.34
N LEU A 33 -11.30 18.52 7.56
CA LEU A 33 -12.33 17.73 8.21
C LEU A 33 -11.94 17.46 9.67
N ASN A 34 -12.87 17.72 10.60
CA ASN A 34 -12.66 17.47 12.02
C ASN A 34 -13.40 16.20 12.44
N PHE A 35 -12.67 15.31 13.10
CA PHE A 35 -13.20 14.04 13.60
C PHE A 35 -13.32 14.07 15.11
N LYS A 36 -14.37 13.40 15.62
CA LYS A 36 -14.53 13.15 17.06
C LYS A 36 -13.81 11.89 17.51
N TYR A 37 -13.71 10.88 16.64
CA TYR A 37 -13.17 9.58 16.98
C TYR A 37 -11.92 9.25 16.13
N PHE A 38 -10.88 8.74 16.79
CA PHE A 38 -9.63 8.35 16.14
C PHE A 38 -9.84 7.33 15.02
N PHE A 39 -10.64 6.29 15.26
CA PHE A 39 -10.85 5.21 14.28
C PHE A 39 -11.47 5.71 12.96
N THR A 40 -12.38 6.68 13.00
CA THR A 40 -12.96 7.25 11.78
C THR A 40 -11.95 8.04 10.98
N ARG A 41 -11.08 8.82 11.66
CA ARG A 41 -10.02 9.61 11.01
C ARG A 41 -9.00 8.70 10.33
N LYS A 42 -8.56 7.69 11.05
CA LYS A 42 -7.65 6.63 10.60
C LYS A 42 -8.16 5.89 9.36
N LEU A 43 -9.42 5.45 9.41
CA LEU A 43 -10.07 4.79 8.27
C LEU A 43 -10.08 5.69 7.02
N MET A 44 -10.34 6.98 7.18
CA MET A 44 -10.36 7.93 6.05
C MET A 44 -8.98 8.09 5.41
N PHE A 45 -7.89 8.12 6.20
CA PHE A 45 -6.55 8.14 5.61
C PHE A 45 -6.31 6.94 4.69
N ILE A 46 -6.79 5.75 5.06
CA ILE A 46 -6.54 4.54 4.29
C ILE A 46 -7.48 4.42 3.10
N LYS A 47 -8.74 4.76 3.30
CA LYS A 47 -9.76 4.64 2.26
C LYS A 47 -9.59 5.67 1.14
N GLU A 48 -9.24 6.90 1.50
CA GLU A 48 -9.22 8.04 0.57
C GLU A 48 -7.82 8.33 0.02
N SER A 49 -6.87 7.41 0.18
CA SER A 49 -5.52 7.58 -0.40
C SER A 49 -4.96 6.31 -1.01
N SER A 50 -4.22 6.47 -2.10
CA SER A 50 -3.55 5.36 -2.79
C SER A 50 -2.18 5.03 -2.21
N ALA A 51 -1.60 5.88 -1.37
CA ALA A 51 -0.26 5.71 -0.83
C ALA A 51 -0.13 6.33 0.56
N THR A 52 0.75 5.79 1.38
CA THR A 52 1.08 6.36 2.69
C THR A 52 2.56 6.71 2.70
N VAL A 53 2.90 7.95 3.06
CA VAL A 53 4.29 8.39 3.27
C VAL A 53 4.42 8.84 4.73
N LEU A 54 5.25 8.14 5.49
CA LEU A 54 5.51 8.40 6.90
C LEU A 54 6.83 9.15 7.05
N LEU A 55 6.79 10.31 7.70
CA LEU A 55 7.97 11.06 8.13
C LEU A 55 8.34 10.70 9.58
N PRO A 56 9.55 10.99 10.07
CA PRO A 56 9.90 10.77 11.48
C PRO A 56 8.91 11.47 12.41
N GLY A 57 8.48 10.78 13.47
CA GLY A 57 7.47 11.30 14.38
C GLY A 57 7.32 10.45 15.64
N GLY A 58 6.40 10.85 16.53
CA GLY A 58 6.16 10.15 17.79
C GLY A 58 5.20 8.96 17.67
N LEU A 59 4.59 8.61 18.81
CA LEU A 59 3.65 7.48 18.91
C LEU A 59 2.45 7.59 17.95
N GLY A 60 1.95 8.80 17.68
CA GLY A 60 0.85 8.98 16.73
C GLY A 60 1.21 8.57 15.30
N THR A 61 2.41 8.96 14.84
CA THR A 61 2.91 8.55 13.51
C THR A 61 3.13 7.03 13.45
N LEU A 62 3.69 6.45 14.52
CA LEU A 62 3.90 5.01 14.60
C LEU A 62 2.57 4.25 14.63
N ASP A 63 1.57 4.74 15.37
CA ASP A 63 0.23 4.16 15.44
C ASP A 63 -0.46 4.14 14.06
N GLU A 64 -0.47 5.28 13.35
CA GLU A 64 -0.97 5.33 11.96
C GLU A 64 -0.15 4.43 11.01
N GLY A 65 1.17 4.35 11.20
CA GLY A 65 2.04 3.48 10.40
C GLY A 65 1.77 1.99 10.62
N PHE A 66 1.65 1.54 11.88
CA PHE A 66 1.33 0.16 12.21
C PHE A 66 -0.07 -0.23 11.73
N GLU A 67 -1.05 0.66 11.82
CA GLU A 67 -2.39 0.37 11.30
C GLU A 67 -2.37 0.12 9.78
N ASN A 68 -1.62 0.92 9.03
CA ASN A 68 -1.43 0.68 7.59
C ASN A 68 -0.80 -0.70 7.32
N LEU A 69 0.25 -1.05 8.06
CA LEU A 69 0.94 -2.33 7.91
C LEU A 69 0.05 -3.51 8.26
N THR A 70 -0.65 -3.46 9.40
CA THR A 70 -1.54 -4.53 9.84
C THR A 70 -2.71 -4.72 8.88
N LEU A 71 -3.30 -3.64 8.36
CA LEU A 71 -4.42 -3.76 7.41
C LEU A 71 -3.98 -4.36 6.08
N PHE A 72 -2.78 -4.05 5.60
CA PHE A 72 -2.24 -4.70 4.40
C PHE A 72 -1.88 -6.17 4.71
N GLN A 73 -1.12 -6.42 5.77
CA GLN A 73 -0.71 -7.76 6.20
C GLN A 73 -1.91 -8.72 6.39
N THR A 74 -3.07 -8.20 6.78
CA THR A 74 -4.29 -9.00 7.00
C THR A 74 -5.29 -8.97 5.83
N GLY A 75 -4.94 -8.32 4.72
CA GLY A 75 -5.80 -8.21 3.54
C GLY A 75 -7.06 -7.37 3.74
N LYS A 76 -7.05 -6.47 4.71
CA LYS A 76 -8.17 -5.57 5.04
C LYS A 76 -8.11 -4.24 4.32
N CYS A 77 -6.98 -3.91 3.70
CA CYS A 77 -6.90 -2.87 2.68
C CYS A 77 -6.39 -3.42 1.36
N MET A 78 -6.62 -2.66 0.29
CA MET A 78 -6.03 -2.95 -1.01
C MET A 78 -4.51 -2.76 -0.97
N PRO A 79 -3.74 -3.49 -1.80
CA PRO A 79 -2.31 -3.27 -1.94
C PRO A 79 -1.99 -1.83 -2.31
N ARG A 80 -1.02 -1.26 -1.59
CA ARG A 80 -0.64 0.15 -1.70
C ARG A 80 0.79 0.38 -1.20
N PRO A 81 1.53 1.35 -1.75
CA PRO A 81 2.87 1.67 -1.27
C PRO A 81 2.80 2.36 0.10
N ILE A 82 3.57 1.82 1.05
CA ILE A 82 3.86 2.44 2.35
C ILE A 82 5.32 2.86 2.34
N VAL A 83 5.57 4.16 2.37
CA VAL A 83 6.90 4.75 2.24
C VAL A 83 7.35 5.32 3.58
N LEU A 84 8.51 4.90 4.05
CA LEU A 84 9.21 5.49 5.18
C LEU A 84 10.19 6.52 4.61
N LEU A 85 9.90 7.80 4.79
CA LEU A 85 10.73 8.90 4.28
C LEU A 85 11.47 9.55 5.44
N ASP A 86 12.80 9.49 5.43
CA ASP A 86 13.68 10.31 6.26
C ASP A 86 14.80 10.92 5.40
N HIS A 87 15.48 11.95 5.89
CA HIS A 87 16.57 12.57 5.15
C HIS A 87 17.73 11.57 5.00
N GLU A 88 18.54 11.71 3.94
CA GLU A 88 19.73 10.86 3.71
C GLU A 88 20.71 10.83 4.90
N ASN A 89 20.76 11.91 5.66
CA ASN A 89 21.61 12.08 6.85
C ASN A 89 20.92 11.67 8.16
N ASP A 90 19.66 11.27 8.11
CA ASP A 90 18.92 10.74 9.25
C ASP A 90 18.96 9.21 9.26
N ASN A 91 18.76 8.61 10.43
CA ASN A 91 18.70 7.16 10.61
C ASN A 91 17.50 6.73 11.44
N TYR A 92 16.44 7.56 11.46
CA TYR A 92 15.24 7.28 12.24
C TYR A 92 14.61 5.96 11.78
N TRP A 93 14.41 5.81 10.46
CA TRP A 93 13.78 4.60 9.91
C TRP A 93 14.73 3.40 9.88
N ASP A 94 16.06 3.60 9.78
CA ASP A 94 17.05 2.51 9.99
C ASP A 94 16.83 1.85 11.34
N ARG A 95 16.91 2.64 12.41
CA ARG A 95 16.80 2.15 13.79
C ARG A 95 15.45 1.52 14.05
N TRP A 96 14.38 2.09 13.50
CA TRP A 96 13.06 1.50 13.61
C TRP A 96 12.97 0.15 12.88
N MET A 97 13.50 0.04 11.66
CA MET A 97 13.54 -1.23 10.91
C MET A 97 14.40 -2.28 11.61
N ASP A 98 15.51 -1.90 12.25
CA ASP A 98 16.33 -2.82 13.06
C ASP A 98 15.53 -3.40 14.23
N VAL A 99 14.71 -2.57 14.90
CA VAL A 99 13.81 -3.03 15.97
C VAL A 99 12.72 -3.95 15.41
N ILE A 100 12.10 -3.62 14.28
CA ILE A 100 11.08 -4.49 13.67
C ILE A 100 11.70 -5.82 13.24
N GLY A 101 12.89 -5.80 12.63
CA GLY A 101 13.61 -7.01 12.25
C GLY A 101 13.91 -7.91 13.44
N SER A 102 14.54 -7.36 14.49
CA SER A 102 14.99 -8.12 15.65
C SER A 102 13.88 -8.53 16.62
N VAL A 103 12.93 -7.63 16.90
CA VAL A 103 11.91 -7.87 17.94
C VAL A 103 10.66 -8.51 17.36
N VAL A 104 10.26 -8.16 16.13
CA VAL A 104 8.99 -8.64 15.55
C VAL A 104 9.23 -9.82 14.62
N VAL A 105 10.18 -9.71 13.68
CA VAL A 105 10.39 -10.73 12.64
C VAL A 105 11.21 -11.91 13.17
N GLU A 106 12.36 -11.69 13.79
CA GLU A 106 13.22 -12.78 14.31
C GLU A 106 12.54 -13.60 15.41
N GLN A 107 11.66 -12.98 16.19
CA GLN A 107 10.85 -13.66 17.21
C GLN A 107 9.60 -14.37 16.63
N GLY A 108 9.34 -14.24 15.33
CA GLY A 108 8.23 -14.93 14.65
C GLY A 108 6.85 -14.28 14.81
N TYR A 109 6.77 -13.02 15.26
CA TYR A 109 5.50 -12.30 15.35
C TYR A 109 5.01 -11.75 13.99
N ALA A 110 5.91 -11.65 13.01
CA ALA A 110 5.57 -11.34 11.61
C ALA A 110 6.46 -12.15 10.65
N SER A 111 6.00 -12.31 9.41
CA SER A 111 6.82 -12.96 8.38
C SER A 111 7.93 -12.02 7.93
N LYS A 112 9.11 -12.56 7.59
CA LYS A 112 10.17 -11.79 6.92
C LYS A 112 9.67 -11.13 5.63
N ASN A 113 8.71 -11.75 4.94
CA ASN A 113 8.13 -11.20 3.72
C ASN A 113 7.28 -9.94 3.99
N ASP A 114 6.78 -9.73 5.20
CA ASP A 114 6.00 -8.54 5.56
C ASP A 114 6.86 -7.27 5.57
N LEU A 115 8.19 -7.39 5.71
CA LEU A 115 9.11 -6.27 5.52
C LEU A 115 9.10 -5.72 4.09
N SER A 116 8.60 -6.47 3.11
CA SER A 116 8.43 -5.94 1.75
C SER A 116 7.28 -4.95 1.62
N LEU A 117 6.37 -4.86 2.60
CA LEU A 117 5.25 -3.93 2.59
C LEU A 117 5.73 -2.47 2.74
N ILE A 118 6.87 -2.27 3.37
CA ILE A 118 7.52 -0.96 3.52
C ILE A 118 8.57 -0.75 2.44
N TYR A 119 8.67 0.49 1.98
CA TYR A 119 9.80 0.96 1.20
C TYR A 119 10.40 2.17 1.90
N ARG A 120 11.71 2.20 2.05
CA ARG A 120 12.36 3.36 2.63
C ARG A 120 12.94 4.25 1.54
N ALA A 121 12.55 5.51 1.56
CA ALA A 121 13.06 6.57 0.71
C ALA A 121 13.95 7.51 1.51
N ARG A 122 15.09 7.89 0.94
CA ARG A 122 16.03 8.90 1.47
C ARG A 122 15.79 10.30 0.93
N THR A 123 15.01 10.39 -0.15
CA THR A 123 14.68 11.66 -0.81
C THR A 123 13.20 11.72 -1.17
N ALA A 124 12.69 12.94 -1.36
CA ALA A 124 11.33 13.13 -1.86
C ALA A 124 11.14 12.51 -3.25
N GLN A 125 12.19 12.54 -4.10
CA GLN A 125 12.13 11.94 -5.44
C GLN A 125 11.99 10.42 -5.36
N GLU A 126 12.76 9.74 -4.51
CA GLU A 126 12.62 8.29 -4.30
C GLU A 126 11.22 7.91 -3.80
N ALA A 127 10.63 8.72 -2.92
CA ALA A 127 9.26 8.50 -2.47
C ALA A 127 8.24 8.65 -3.62
N ILE A 128 8.41 9.66 -4.48
CA ILE A 128 7.57 9.87 -5.66
C ILE A 128 7.72 8.71 -6.65
N ASP A 129 8.95 8.31 -6.97
CA ASP A 129 9.25 7.21 -7.88
C ASP A 129 8.65 5.91 -7.36
N ARG A 130 8.74 5.68 -6.05
CA ARG A 130 8.13 4.52 -5.41
C ARG A 130 6.61 4.49 -5.58
N VAL A 131 5.94 5.59 -5.28
CA VAL A 131 4.47 5.68 -5.38
C VAL A 131 4.00 5.53 -6.82
N THR A 132 4.66 6.20 -7.76
CA THR A 132 4.28 6.18 -9.18
C THR A 132 4.59 4.84 -9.84
N SER A 133 5.74 4.22 -9.53
CA SER A 133 6.10 2.91 -10.09
C SER A 133 5.23 1.75 -9.57
N TYR A 134 4.68 1.85 -8.36
CA TYR A 134 3.76 0.84 -7.80
C TYR A 134 2.52 0.64 -8.66
N TYR A 135 2.10 1.67 -9.40
CA TYR A 135 0.91 1.63 -10.25
C TYR A 135 1.25 1.67 -11.76
N ARG A 136 2.50 1.37 -12.12
CA ARG A 136 2.97 1.41 -13.51
C ARG A 136 2.23 0.39 -14.38
N VAL A 137 2.23 -0.86 -13.93
CA VAL A 137 1.56 -1.99 -14.59
C VAL A 137 0.39 -2.46 -13.75
N PHE A 138 0.57 -2.61 -12.43
CA PHE A 138 -0.52 -2.95 -11.53
C PHE A 138 -1.50 -1.78 -11.41
N HIS A 139 -2.80 -2.06 -11.53
CA HIS A 139 -3.85 -1.05 -11.36
C HIS A 139 -4.63 -1.28 -10.06
N SER A 140 -5.25 -2.46 -9.93
CA SER A 140 -6.01 -2.80 -8.73
C SER A 140 -6.18 -4.31 -8.59
N LEU A 141 -6.66 -4.73 -7.43
CA LEU A 141 -6.92 -6.13 -7.12
C LEU A 141 -8.43 -6.33 -6.84
N ARG A 142 -8.94 -7.52 -7.09
CA ARG A 142 -10.27 -7.95 -6.64
C ARG A 142 -10.25 -9.41 -6.18
N TYR A 143 -10.99 -9.70 -5.12
CA TYR A 143 -11.30 -11.07 -4.75
C TYR A 143 -12.67 -11.50 -5.29
N ALA A 144 -12.72 -12.67 -5.92
CA ALA A 144 -13.93 -13.36 -6.38
C ALA A 144 -13.95 -14.77 -5.75
N GLY A 145 -14.40 -14.85 -4.50
CA GLY A 145 -14.19 -16.05 -3.68
C GLY A 145 -12.71 -16.24 -3.38
N ASP A 146 -12.17 -17.39 -3.79
CA ASP A 146 -10.74 -17.72 -3.66
C ASP A 146 -9.90 -17.24 -4.84
N LEU A 147 -10.54 -16.89 -5.96
CA LEU A 147 -9.86 -16.32 -7.10
C LEU A 147 -9.46 -14.88 -6.80
N THR A 148 -8.17 -14.59 -6.94
CA THR A 148 -7.63 -13.24 -6.89
C THR A 148 -7.41 -12.77 -8.32
N ILE A 149 -7.92 -11.57 -8.63
CA ILE A 149 -7.83 -10.95 -9.94
C ILE A 149 -7.01 -9.68 -9.80
N LEU A 150 -5.93 -9.59 -10.57
CA LEU A 150 -5.07 -8.42 -10.66
C LEU A 150 -5.38 -7.71 -11.97
N ARG A 151 -5.88 -6.48 -11.90
CA ARG A 151 -6.06 -5.62 -13.07
C ARG A 151 -4.75 -4.91 -13.38
N LEU A 152 -4.43 -4.86 -14.65
CA LEU A 152 -3.21 -4.24 -15.16
C LEU A 152 -3.56 -3.09 -16.10
N THR A 153 -2.67 -2.11 -16.19
CA THR A 153 -2.77 -1.01 -17.17
C THR A 153 -2.43 -1.47 -18.59
N GLN A 154 -1.67 -2.57 -18.70
CA GLN A 154 -1.21 -3.18 -19.95
C GLN A 154 -1.04 -4.70 -19.79
N PRO A 155 -1.17 -5.50 -20.87
CA PRO A 155 -0.98 -6.95 -20.79
C PRO A 155 0.48 -7.29 -20.50
N LEU A 156 0.71 -8.41 -19.82
CA LEU A 156 2.05 -8.98 -19.69
C LEU A 156 2.32 -10.01 -20.79
N PRO A 157 3.55 -10.03 -21.36
CA PRO A 157 4.02 -11.10 -22.22
C PRO A 157 3.93 -12.48 -21.54
N ALA A 158 3.74 -13.55 -22.32
CA ALA A 158 3.57 -14.91 -21.80
C ALA A 158 4.81 -15.42 -21.03
N ASP A 159 6.01 -15.15 -21.54
CA ASP A 159 7.28 -15.45 -20.90
C ASP A 159 7.42 -14.76 -19.53
N ARG A 160 6.95 -13.51 -19.41
CA ARG A 160 6.89 -12.82 -18.11
C ARG A 160 5.94 -13.50 -17.14
N ILE A 161 4.80 -14.00 -17.61
CA ILE A 161 3.86 -14.75 -16.76
C ILE A 161 4.48 -16.08 -16.29
N ASP A 162 5.25 -16.76 -17.15
CA ASP A 162 5.95 -18.01 -16.79
C ASP A 162 7.07 -17.77 -15.75
N GLU A 163 7.81 -16.67 -15.88
CA GLU A 163 8.79 -16.24 -14.87
C GLU A 163 8.10 -15.98 -13.52
N LEU A 164 6.98 -15.24 -13.52
CA LEU A 164 6.22 -14.97 -12.30
C LEU A 164 5.64 -16.25 -11.68
N ASN A 165 5.17 -17.19 -12.50
CA ASN A 165 4.73 -18.51 -12.02
C ASN A 165 5.84 -19.29 -11.34
N SER A 166 7.07 -19.19 -11.85
CA SER A 166 8.23 -19.85 -11.27
C SER A 166 8.64 -19.22 -9.95
N GLU A 167 8.66 -17.88 -9.89
CA GLU A 167 9.07 -17.11 -8.72
C GLU A 167 8.04 -17.12 -7.57
N PHE A 168 6.74 -17.15 -7.89
CA PHE A 168 5.65 -16.98 -6.91
C PHE A 168 4.78 -18.24 -6.76
N LYS A 169 5.31 -19.42 -7.13
CA LYS A 169 4.63 -20.70 -6.95
C LYS A 169 4.22 -20.96 -5.49
N ASP A 170 5.01 -20.47 -4.54
CA ASP A 170 4.80 -20.63 -3.10
C ASP A 170 3.50 -19.99 -2.59
N ILE A 171 2.94 -19.02 -3.31
CA ILE A 171 1.70 -18.33 -2.92
C ILE A 171 0.48 -18.70 -3.76
N ILE A 172 0.61 -19.71 -4.63
CA ILE A 172 -0.49 -20.20 -5.48
C ILE A 172 -1.01 -21.52 -4.91
N THR A 173 -2.23 -21.51 -4.38
CA THR A 173 -2.86 -22.69 -3.77
C THR A 173 -3.43 -23.67 -4.79
N LYS A 174 -3.75 -23.19 -5.99
CA LYS A 174 -4.31 -23.99 -7.08
C LYS A 174 -3.96 -23.41 -8.45
N GLY A 175 -3.59 -24.29 -9.38
CA GLY A 175 -3.32 -23.91 -10.77
C GLY A 175 -2.08 -23.03 -10.89
N THR A 176 -2.16 -21.99 -11.71
CA THR A 176 -1.08 -21.05 -12.01
C THR A 176 -1.61 -19.63 -12.11
N LEU A 177 -0.72 -18.65 -12.06
CA LEU A 177 -0.97 -17.29 -12.50
C LEU A 177 -1.18 -17.30 -14.01
N GLN A 178 -2.26 -16.70 -14.49
CA GLN A 178 -2.58 -16.67 -15.93
C GLN A 178 -3.35 -15.41 -16.32
N ALA A 179 -3.21 -15.00 -17.56
CA ALA A 179 -4.09 -13.98 -18.15
C ALA A 179 -5.55 -14.49 -18.15
N THR A 180 -6.50 -13.60 -17.85
CA THR A 180 -7.92 -13.96 -17.79
C THR A 180 -8.79 -12.87 -18.42
N PRO A 181 -9.92 -13.21 -19.05
CA PRO A 181 -10.95 -12.24 -19.37
C PRO A 181 -11.58 -11.64 -18.10
N PRO A 182 -12.34 -10.54 -18.24
CA PRO A 182 -13.11 -9.95 -17.15
C PRO A 182 -14.03 -10.92 -16.41
N HIS A 183 -14.01 -10.90 -15.08
CA HIS A 183 -14.95 -11.71 -14.31
C HIS A 183 -16.38 -11.16 -14.41
N LYS A 184 -17.40 -12.04 -14.34
CA LYS A 184 -18.82 -11.67 -14.51
C LYS A 184 -19.28 -10.54 -13.60
N GLN A 185 -18.82 -10.54 -12.35
CA GLN A 185 -19.13 -9.49 -11.38
C GLN A 185 -18.54 -8.13 -11.77
N GLU A 186 -17.34 -8.14 -12.37
CA GLU A 186 -16.67 -6.91 -12.83
C GLU A 186 -17.40 -6.34 -14.03
N LEU A 187 -17.86 -7.18 -14.96
CA LEU A 187 -18.72 -6.76 -16.07
C LEU A 187 -20.05 -6.17 -15.57
N LYS A 188 -20.68 -6.82 -14.59
CA LYS A 188 -21.95 -6.36 -14.01
C LYS A 188 -21.83 -4.98 -13.37
N ASN A 189 -20.71 -4.71 -12.70
CA ASN A 189 -20.47 -3.47 -11.99
C ASN A 189 -19.74 -2.40 -12.84
N ASN A 190 -19.47 -2.70 -14.12
CA ASN A 190 -18.64 -1.89 -15.00
C ASN A 190 -17.26 -1.52 -14.40
N GLU A 191 -16.63 -2.49 -13.74
CA GLU A 191 -15.32 -2.33 -13.11
C GLU A 191 -14.20 -2.56 -14.13
N HIS A 192 -13.86 -1.50 -14.86
CA HIS A 192 -12.75 -1.45 -15.82
C HIS A 192 -12.73 -2.63 -16.82
N PRO A 193 -13.85 -2.94 -17.51
CA PRO A 193 -13.95 -4.06 -18.47
C PRO A 193 -12.83 -4.08 -19.52
N GLU A 194 -12.30 -2.91 -19.86
CA GLU A 194 -11.24 -2.69 -20.84
C GLU A 194 -9.83 -3.14 -20.38
N LEU A 195 -9.59 -3.18 -19.06
CA LEU A 195 -8.24 -3.43 -18.55
C LEU A 195 -7.86 -4.92 -18.61
N PRO A 196 -6.62 -5.24 -19.06
CA PRO A 196 -6.06 -6.59 -19.00
C PRO A 196 -5.90 -7.09 -17.56
N ARG A 197 -5.88 -8.41 -17.37
CA ARG A 197 -5.95 -9.02 -16.03
C ARG A 197 -5.15 -10.30 -15.94
N LEU A 198 -4.59 -10.52 -14.75
CA LEU A 198 -4.12 -11.82 -14.32
C LEU A 198 -5.05 -12.38 -13.26
N SER A 199 -5.10 -13.71 -13.15
CA SER A 199 -5.76 -14.39 -12.04
C SER A 199 -4.87 -15.46 -11.45
N LEU A 200 -5.01 -15.66 -10.14
CA LEU A 200 -4.37 -16.71 -9.37
C LEU A 200 -5.25 -17.09 -8.18
N TYR A 201 -5.11 -18.32 -7.69
CA TYR A 201 -5.67 -18.74 -6.41
C TYR A 201 -4.62 -18.43 -5.33
N PHE A 202 -4.70 -17.24 -4.75
CA PHE A 202 -3.71 -16.72 -3.82
C PHE A 202 -3.87 -17.30 -2.41
N ASP A 203 -2.75 -17.66 -1.77
CA ASP A 203 -2.68 -17.95 -0.35
C ASP A 203 -2.80 -16.66 0.49
N LYS A 204 -4.02 -16.41 0.99
CA LYS A 204 -4.37 -15.24 1.81
C LYS A 204 -3.72 -15.22 3.20
N SER A 205 -2.71 -16.04 3.47
CA SER A 205 -1.82 -15.88 4.64
C SER A 205 -0.49 -15.17 4.31
N THR A 206 -0.22 -14.88 3.03
CA THR A 206 1.11 -14.45 2.55
C THR A 206 1.12 -13.06 1.88
N PHE A 207 0.49 -12.07 2.49
CA PHE A 207 0.32 -10.73 1.88
C PHE A 207 1.64 -9.98 1.59
N GLY A 208 2.70 -10.20 2.38
CA GLY A 208 4.04 -9.72 2.02
C GLY A 208 4.52 -10.25 0.65
N ARG A 209 4.28 -11.54 0.36
CA ARG A 209 4.62 -12.13 -0.94
C ARG A 209 3.72 -11.63 -2.07
N LEU A 210 2.44 -11.38 -1.80
CA LEU A 210 1.56 -10.70 -2.77
C LEU A 210 2.11 -9.32 -3.15
N ASN A 211 2.61 -8.56 -2.18
CA ASN A 211 3.23 -7.27 -2.48
C ASN A 211 4.48 -7.43 -3.35
N GLN A 212 5.34 -8.42 -3.07
CA GLN A 212 6.49 -8.74 -3.91
C GLN A 212 6.08 -9.15 -5.34
N LEU A 213 4.97 -9.88 -5.51
CA LEU A 213 4.40 -10.20 -6.83
C LEU A 213 3.98 -8.92 -7.57
N ILE A 214 3.33 -7.99 -6.88
CA ILE A 214 2.95 -6.69 -7.46
C ILE A 214 4.19 -5.90 -7.88
N GLU A 215 5.24 -5.87 -7.06
CA GLU A 215 6.53 -5.27 -7.44
C GLU A 215 7.11 -5.94 -8.69
N ALA A 216 7.10 -7.27 -8.76
CA ALA A 216 7.64 -8.01 -9.90
C ALA A 216 6.83 -7.78 -11.18
N ILE A 217 5.51 -7.66 -11.09
CA ILE A 217 4.62 -7.26 -12.19
C ILE A 217 4.98 -5.86 -12.70
N ASN A 218 5.28 -4.94 -11.78
CA ASN A 218 5.62 -3.58 -12.15
C ASN A 218 7.00 -3.47 -12.78
N ARG A 219 7.95 -4.38 -12.51
CA ARG A 219 9.30 -4.40 -13.13
C ARG A 219 9.21 -4.77 -14.61
N THR A 220 9.35 -3.79 -15.49
CA THR A 220 9.66 -4.03 -16.91
C THR A 220 11.13 -4.44 -17.03
N LYS A 221 11.38 -5.56 -17.71
CA LYS A 221 12.69 -5.80 -18.34
C LYS A 221 12.85 -4.86 -19.53
#